data_AF-D4Z2Z2-F1
#
_entry.id   AF-D4Z2Z2-F1
#
_cell.length_a   1.000
_cell.length_b   1.000
_cell.length_c   1.000
_cell.angle_alpha   90.00
_cell.angle_beta   90.00
_cell.angle_gamma   90.00
#
_symmetry.space_group_name_H-M   'P 1'
#
loop_
_entity.id
_entity.type
_entity.pdbx_description
1 polymer ?
#
loop_
_entity_poly.entity_id
_entity_poly.type
_entity_poly.pdbx_seq_one_letter_code
_entity_poly.pdbx_strand_id
1 'polypeptide(L)'
;MANGESPSLDQPRPLPGGYGNRLFLYVMRRMATAGVNDAHAANAMLGAFGRSYRRPLVLMRAMMLEMARTSSRKILIAPCCCSRMTSDEALMMQAIGGALRSPRSAYEDVAALLGNDHALGALTCLQAVAQAHCDLGRPLDLYAAG
;
A
#
# COMPACT_ATOMS: atom_id res chain seq x y z
N MET A 1 7.69 30.18 -23.21
CA MET A 1 8.85 29.28 -22.99
C MET A 1 9.25 29.39 -21.52
N ALA A 2 9.63 28.27 -20.89
CA ALA A 2 10.13 28.12 -19.51
C ALA A 2 9.05 28.19 -18.40
N ASN A 3 8.84 27.22 -17.49
CA ASN A 3 9.60 26.04 -17.10
C ASN A 3 8.63 24.87 -16.83
N GLY A 4 8.85 23.73 -17.50
CA GLY A 4 8.24 22.47 -17.12
C GLY A 4 8.98 21.95 -15.90
N GLU A 5 8.37 22.12 -14.73
CA GLU A 5 8.81 21.46 -13.50
C GLU A 5 8.70 19.95 -13.76
N SER A 6 9.85 19.33 -14.02
CA SER A 6 9.94 17.89 -14.18
C SER A 6 9.61 17.29 -12.81
N PRO A 7 8.64 16.38 -12.68
CA PRO A 7 8.39 15.73 -11.41
C PRO A 7 9.70 15.09 -10.97
N SER A 8 10.12 15.48 -9.77
CA SER A 8 11.34 15.09 -9.09
C SER A 8 11.73 13.66 -9.46
N LEU A 9 12.93 13.50 -10.03
CA LEU A 9 13.52 12.21 -10.33
C LEU A 9 13.37 11.30 -9.10
N ASP A 10 12.53 10.27 -9.26
CA ASP A 10 12.11 9.28 -8.27
C ASP A 10 13.36 8.64 -7.65
N GLN A 11 13.81 9.16 -6.51
CA GLN A 11 14.99 8.63 -5.85
C GLN A 11 14.64 7.20 -5.40
N PRO A 12 15.34 6.16 -5.90
CA PRO A 12 14.78 4.82 -5.79
C PRO A 12 14.87 4.31 -4.35
N ARG A 13 13.71 4.17 -3.70
CA ARG A 13 13.59 3.82 -2.28
C ARG A 13 13.81 2.31 -2.07
N PRO A 14 14.57 1.89 -1.04
CA PRO A 14 14.79 0.48 -0.76
C PRO A 14 13.48 -0.23 -0.41
N LEU A 15 13.41 -1.55 -0.65
CA LEU A 15 12.30 -2.39 -0.21
C LEU A 15 12.12 -2.30 1.31
N PRO A 16 10.89 -2.43 1.81
CA PRO A 16 10.65 -2.34 3.23
C PRO A 16 11.24 -3.56 3.97
N GLY A 17 11.76 -3.29 5.16
CA GLY A 17 12.10 -4.33 6.13
C GLY A 17 10.85 -5.07 6.63
N GLY A 18 11.04 -6.27 7.19
CA GLY A 18 9.95 -7.08 7.73
C GLY A 18 9.18 -7.89 6.68
N TYR A 19 8.76 -9.11 7.07
CA TYR A 19 8.04 -10.01 6.17
C TYR A 19 6.63 -9.50 5.84
N GLY A 20 5.90 -8.95 6.81
CA GLY A 20 4.55 -8.40 6.61
C GLY A 20 4.53 -7.27 5.59
N ASN A 21 5.45 -6.32 5.70
CA ASN A 21 5.60 -5.21 4.76
C ASN A 21 5.93 -5.69 3.34
N ARG A 22 6.84 -6.65 3.19
CA ARG A 22 7.17 -7.21 1.86
C ARG A 22 6.00 -7.96 1.25
N LEU A 23 5.25 -8.71 2.06
CA LEU A 23 4.03 -9.39 1.61
C LEU A 23 2.99 -8.38 1.13
N PHE A 24 2.73 -7.32 1.91
CA PHE A 24 1.81 -6.26 1.55
C PHE A 24 2.19 -5.60 0.22
N LEU A 25 3.45 -5.19 0.08
CA LEU A 25 3.96 -4.57 -1.15
C LEU A 25 3.84 -5.52 -2.35
N TYR A 26 4.21 -6.79 -2.18
CA TYR A 26 4.06 -7.81 -3.24
C TYR A 26 2.61 -7.96 -3.69
N VAL A 27 1.67 -8.12 -2.74
CA VAL A 27 0.25 -8.30 -3.02
C VAL A 27 -0.35 -7.08 -3.71
N MET A 28 -0.01 -5.87 -3.24
CA MET A 28 -0.45 -4.62 -3.84
C MET A 28 0.05 -4.49 -5.29
N ARG A 29 1.35 -4.75 -5.55
CA ARG A 29 1.91 -4.73 -6.91
C ARG A 29 1.27 -5.73 -7.85
N ARG A 30 1.01 -6.95 -7.36
CA ARG A 30 0.29 -7.99 -8.11
C ARG A 30 -1.11 -7.54 -8.47
N MET A 31 -1.87 -7.01 -7.50
CA MET A 31 -3.24 -6.55 -7.72
C MET A 31 -3.31 -5.33 -8.65
N ALA A 32 -2.34 -4.43 -8.57
CA ALA A 32 -2.26 -3.27 -9.45
C ALA A 32 -1.99 -3.65 -10.91
N THR A 33 -1.18 -4.69 -11.15
CA THR A 33 -0.78 -5.12 -12.50
C THR A 33 -1.75 -6.13 -13.12
N ALA A 34 -2.21 -7.11 -12.34
CA ALA A 34 -3.00 -8.26 -12.81
C ALA A 34 -4.46 -8.23 -12.34
N GLY A 35 -4.86 -7.19 -11.62
CA GLY A 35 -6.21 -7.01 -11.08
C GLY A 35 -6.37 -7.55 -9.65
N VAL A 36 -7.39 -7.04 -8.95
CA VAL A 36 -7.63 -7.33 -7.52
C VAL A 36 -7.93 -8.80 -7.21
N ASN A 37 -8.30 -9.59 -8.22
CA ASN A 37 -8.55 -11.02 -8.11
C ASN A 37 -7.33 -11.90 -8.46
N ASP A 38 -6.13 -11.31 -8.55
CA ASP A 38 -4.90 -12.03 -8.91
C ASP A 38 -4.67 -13.29 -8.05
N ALA A 39 -4.44 -14.42 -8.74
CA ALA A 39 -4.27 -15.73 -8.10
C ALA A 39 -2.97 -15.83 -7.31
N HIS A 40 -1.89 -15.19 -7.77
CA HIS A 40 -0.60 -15.22 -7.07
C HIS A 40 -0.62 -14.40 -5.79
N ALA A 41 -1.29 -13.24 -5.80
CA ALA A 41 -1.60 -12.47 -4.61
C ALA A 41 -2.40 -13.31 -3.59
N ALA A 42 -3.46 -13.99 -4.03
CA ALA A 42 -4.25 -14.87 -3.17
C ALA A 42 -3.43 -16.03 -2.60
N ASN A 43 -2.58 -16.66 -3.41
CA ASN A 43 -1.70 -17.75 -2.98
C ASN A 43 -0.65 -17.27 -1.96
N ALA A 44 -0.07 -16.09 -2.17
CA ALA A 44 0.87 -15.50 -1.21
C ALA A 44 0.20 -15.22 0.14
N MET A 45 -1.02 -14.68 0.13
CA MET A 45 -1.80 -14.47 1.35
C MET A 45 -2.15 -15.80 2.04
N LEU A 46 -2.52 -16.83 1.29
CA LEU A 46 -2.75 -18.18 1.82
C LEU A 46 -1.50 -18.75 2.47
N GLY A 47 -0.33 -18.64 1.81
CA GLY A 47 0.94 -19.09 2.37
C GLY A 47 1.35 -18.33 3.64
N ALA A 48 1.07 -17.03 3.71
CA ALA A 48 1.45 -16.19 4.84
C ALA A 48 0.53 -16.33 6.06
N PHE A 49 -0.79 -16.46 5.83
CA PHE A 49 -1.82 -16.39 6.87
C PHE A 49 -2.58 -17.72 7.09
N GLY A 50 -2.30 -18.75 6.28
CA GLY A 50 -2.95 -20.06 6.40
C GLY A 50 -4.46 -19.96 6.28
N ARG A 51 -5.20 -20.67 7.14
CA ARG A 51 -6.68 -20.75 7.11
C ARG A 51 -7.36 -19.39 7.27
N SER A 52 -6.69 -18.40 7.87
CA SER A 52 -7.23 -17.07 8.15
C SER A 52 -6.99 -16.07 7.02
N TYR A 53 -6.37 -16.47 5.91
CA TYR A 53 -5.98 -15.57 4.80
C TYR A 53 -7.13 -14.78 4.17
N ARG A 54 -8.38 -15.27 4.26
CA ARG A 54 -9.53 -14.64 3.60
C ARG A 54 -9.79 -13.23 4.10
N ARG A 55 -9.70 -13.00 5.41
CA ARG A 55 -9.93 -11.68 6.02
C ARG A 55 -8.95 -10.63 5.47
N PRO A 56 -7.63 -10.79 5.60
CA PRO A 56 -6.69 -9.79 5.08
C PRO A 56 -6.73 -9.72 3.54
N LEU A 57 -7.03 -10.81 2.81
CA LEU A 57 -7.16 -10.78 1.35
C LEU A 57 -8.36 -9.94 0.89
N VAL A 58 -9.54 -10.12 1.49
CA VAL A 58 -10.73 -9.32 1.15
C VAL A 58 -10.51 -7.85 1.48
N LEU A 59 -9.87 -7.54 2.62
CA LEU A 59 -9.55 -6.17 3.00
C LEU A 59 -8.53 -5.53 2.06
N MET A 60 -7.50 -6.27 1.62
CA MET A 60 -6.57 -5.79 0.59
C MET A 60 -7.30 -5.43 -0.72
N ARG A 61 -8.25 -6.26 -1.15
CA ARG A 61 -9.05 -5.99 -2.35
C ARG A 61 -9.92 -4.75 -2.20
N ALA A 62 -10.61 -4.63 -1.05
CA ALA A 62 -11.42 -3.45 -0.75
C ALA A 62 -10.56 -2.17 -0.73
N MET A 63 -9.39 -2.23 -0.11
CA MET A 63 -8.42 -1.13 -0.10
C MET A 63 -8.00 -0.73 -1.51
N MET A 64 -7.55 -1.69 -2.34
CA MET A 64 -7.13 -1.39 -3.72
C MET A 64 -8.26 -0.76 -4.55
N LEU A 65 -9.49 -1.25 -4.41
CA LEU A 65 -10.65 -0.70 -5.11
C LEU A 65 -11.02 0.70 -4.62
N GLU A 66 -11.00 0.92 -3.30
CA GLU A 66 -11.32 2.23 -2.73
C GLU A 66 -10.29 3.28 -3.15
N MET A 67 -9.00 2.95 -3.11
CA MET A 67 -7.95 3.86 -3.59
C MET A 67 -8.06 4.16 -5.07
N ALA A 68 -8.35 3.15 -5.90
CA ALA A 68 -8.55 3.36 -7.33
C ALA A 68 -9.79 4.23 -7.62
N ARG A 69 -10.83 4.13 -6.78
CA ARG A 69 -12.07 4.89 -6.91
C ARG A 69 -11.91 6.35 -6.48
N THR A 70 -11.15 6.62 -5.42
CA THR A 70 -11.04 7.96 -4.80
C THR A 70 -9.87 8.79 -5.33
N SER A 71 -8.89 8.18 -5.98
CA SER A 71 -7.71 8.91 -6.48
C SER A 71 -8.07 9.89 -7.60
N SER A 72 -7.63 11.13 -7.47
CA SER A 72 -7.74 12.17 -8.51
C SER A 72 -6.53 12.18 -9.46
N ARG A 73 -5.53 11.32 -9.19
CA ARG A 73 -4.34 11.16 -10.03
C ARG A 73 -3.97 9.69 -10.22
N LYS A 74 -3.03 9.44 -11.14
CA LYS A 74 -2.47 8.10 -11.33
C LYS A 74 -1.47 7.77 -10.22
N ILE A 75 -1.78 6.75 -9.42
CA ILE A 75 -0.85 6.15 -8.44
C ILE A 75 0.14 5.26 -9.21
N LEU A 76 1.43 5.52 -9.09
CA LEU A 76 2.49 4.79 -9.76
C LEU A 76 2.93 3.59 -8.93
N ILE A 77 2.69 2.40 -9.46
CA ILE A 77 3.05 1.13 -8.81
C ILE A 77 4.04 0.39 -9.72
N ALA A 78 5.14 -0.09 -9.15
CA ALA A 78 6.16 -0.81 -9.89
C ALA A 78 5.72 -2.27 -10.17
N PRO A 79 6.24 -2.89 -11.25
CA PRO A 79 6.09 -4.32 -11.46
C PRO A 79 6.54 -5.14 -10.23
N CYS A 80 5.92 -6.30 -9.99
CA CYS A 80 6.20 -7.10 -8.79
C CYS A 80 7.64 -7.62 -8.68
N CYS A 81 8.39 -7.66 -9.78
CA CYS A 81 9.79 -8.07 -9.83
C CYS A 81 10.80 -6.95 -9.52
N CYS A 82 10.36 -5.70 -9.36
CA CYS A 82 11.24 -4.58 -9.10
C CYS A 82 11.82 -4.61 -7.68
N SER A 83 13.14 -4.47 -7.57
CA SER A 83 13.88 -4.45 -6.29
C SER A 83 13.83 -3.10 -5.56
N ARG A 84 13.10 -2.12 -6.09
CA ARG A 84 13.00 -0.75 -5.57
C ARG A 84 11.54 -0.31 -5.56
N MET A 85 11.20 0.58 -4.64
CA MET A 85 9.87 1.18 -4.56
C MET A 85 9.79 2.49 -5.33
N THR A 86 8.62 2.77 -5.89
CA THR A 86 8.25 4.12 -6.36
C THR A 86 8.01 5.04 -5.16
N SER A 87 7.99 6.35 -5.40
CA SER A 87 7.59 7.33 -4.38
C SER A 87 6.19 7.07 -3.80
N ASP A 88 5.25 6.65 -4.64
CA ASP A 88 3.86 6.38 -4.25
C ASP A 88 3.73 5.11 -3.40
N GLU A 89 4.47 4.06 -3.75
CA GLU A 89 4.52 2.83 -2.96
C GLU A 89 5.10 3.09 -1.57
N ALA A 90 6.18 3.87 -1.48
CA ALA A 90 6.77 4.22 -0.21
C ALA A 90 5.86 5.14 0.63
N LEU A 91 5.13 6.08 0.01
CA LEU A 91 4.12 6.87 0.72
C LEU A 91 2.98 5.99 1.23
N MET A 92 2.55 4.99 0.44
CA MET A 92 1.58 3.99 0.89
C MET A 92 2.10 3.16 2.07
N MET A 93 3.37 2.73 2.03
CA MET A 93 4.01 2.02 3.13
C MET A 93 4.07 2.88 4.41
N GLN A 94 4.36 4.17 4.26
CA GLN A 94 4.38 5.13 5.37
C GLN A 94 2.98 5.28 5.98
N ALA A 95 1.98 5.54 5.14
CA ALA A 95 0.59 5.71 5.56
C ALA A 95 0.07 4.48 6.32
N ILE A 96 0.26 3.28 5.77
CA ILE A 96 -0.26 2.04 6.39
C ILE A 96 0.49 1.68 7.68
N GLY A 97 1.80 1.91 7.73
CA GLY A 97 2.61 1.70 8.93
C GLY A 97 2.23 2.65 10.08
N GLY A 98 1.71 3.83 9.76
CA GLY A 98 1.21 4.83 10.72
C GLY A 98 -0.30 4.76 11.01
N ALA A 99 -1.07 4.06 10.18
CA ALA A 99 -2.54 4.15 10.14
C ALA A 99 -3.25 3.90 11.48
N LEU A 100 -2.74 2.96 12.29
CA LEU A 100 -3.32 2.61 13.58
C LEU A 100 -2.84 3.50 14.73
N ARG A 101 -1.60 4.01 14.67
CA ARG A 101 -0.97 4.76 15.78
C ARG A 101 -1.16 6.27 15.66
N SER A 102 -1.13 6.77 14.43
CA SER A 102 -1.22 8.20 14.12
C SER A 102 -2.20 8.45 12.97
N PRO A 103 -3.53 8.20 13.15
CA PRO A 103 -4.51 8.29 12.06
C PRO A 103 -4.53 9.64 11.34
N ARG A 104 -4.26 10.74 12.06
CA ARG A 104 -4.18 12.08 11.47
C ARG A 104 -3.02 12.20 10.49
N SER A 105 -1.82 11.77 10.87
CA SER A 105 -0.66 11.80 9.96
C SER A 105 -0.89 10.89 8.77
N ALA A 106 -1.44 9.69 8.99
CA ALA A 106 -1.75 8.76 7.92
C ALA A 106 -2.84 9.32 6.98
N TYR A 107 -3.78 10.11 7.48
CA TYR A 107 -4.76 10.81 6.64
C TYR A 107 -4.07 11.77 5.66
N GLU A 108 -3.14 12.60 6.15
CA GLU A 108 -2.38 13.52 5.29
C GLU A 108 -1.58 12.77 4.23
N ASP A 109 -0.92 11.66 4.61
CA ASP A 109 -0.18 10.81 3.68
C ASP A 109 -1.10 10.21 2.60
N VAL A 110 -2.29 9.73 2.97
CA VAL A 110 -3.28 9.19 2.04
C VAL A 110 -3.86 10.29 1.15
N ALA A 111 -4.16 11.46 1.69
CA ALA A 111 -4.65 12.61 0.92
C ALA A 111 -3.63 13.04 -0.14
N ALA A 112 -2.35 13.13 0.25
CA ALA A 112 -1.25 13.41 -0.67
C ALA A 112 -1.11 12.32 -1.75
N LEU A 113 -1.25 11.04 -1.37
CA LEU A 113 -1.18 9.91 -2.29
C LEU A 113 -2.31 9.96 -3.34
N LEU A 114 -3.55 10.21 -2.89
CA LEU A 114 -4.76 10.28 -3.73
C LEU A 114 -4.83 11.57 -4.55
N GLY A 115 -4.15 12.64 -4.11
CA GLY A 115 -4.19 13.97 -4.73
C GLY A 115 -5.45 14.78 -4.40
N ASN A 116 -6.13 14.47 -3.29
CA ASN A 116 -7.33 15.18 -2.84
C ASN A 116 -7.64 14.91 -1.36
N ASP A 117 -8.57 15.68 -0.79
CA ASP A 117 -8.97 15.60 0.61
C ASP A 117 -10.05 14.54 0.91
N HIS A 118 -10.45 13.70 -0.05
CA HIS A 118 -11.43 12.62 0.17
C HIS A 118 -10.74 11.31 0.59
N ALA A 119 -9.83 11.39 1.57
CA ALA A 119 -8.96 10.30 1.99
C ALA A 119 -9.55 9.37 3.06
N LEU A 120 -10.67 9.75 3.70
CA LEU A 120 -11.20 9.02 4.86
C LEU A 120 -11.56 7.56 4.53
N GLY A 121 -12.24 7.32 3.41
CA GLY A 121 -12.61 5.97 2.98
C GLY A 121 -11.38 5.08 2.73
N ALA A 122 -10.40 5.61 2.00
CA ALA A 122 -9.13 4.92 1.77
C ALA A 122 -8.37 4.66 3.08
N LEU A 123 -8.28 5.65 3.98
CA LEU A 123 -7.63 5.49 5.28
C LEU A 123 -8.29 4.38 6.11
N THR A 124 -9.62 4.33 6.17
CA THR A 124 -10.31 3.25 6.91
C THR A 124 -10.02 1.88 6.32
N CYS A 125 -9.89 1.76 5.00
CA CYS A 125 -9.48 0.52 4.36
C CYS A 125 -8.03 0.15 4.70
N LEU A 126 -7.10 1.11 4.69
CA LEU A 126 -5.71 0.92 5.13
C LEU A 126 -5.66 0.44 6.58
N GLN A 127 -6.41 1.07 7.48
CA GLN A 127 -6.50 0.68 8.89
C GLN A 127 -7.03 -0.74 9.05
N ALA A 128 -8.08 -1.11 8.30
CA ALA A 128 -8.62 -2.46 8.35
C ALA A 128 -7.59 -3.51 7.90
N VAL A 129 -6.83 -3.23 6.83
CA VAL A 129 -5.74 -4.08 6.37
C VAL A 129 -4.64 -4.18 7.43
N ALA A 130 -4.18 -3.06 7.98
CA ALA A 130 -3.16 -3.01 9.01
C ALA A 130 -3.58 -3.81 10.26
N GLN A 131 -4.82 -3.64 10.70
CA GLN A 131 -5.36 -4.37 11.85
C GLN A 131 -5.42 -5.88 11.57
N ALA A 132 -5.88 -6.30 10.40
CA ALA A 132 -5.91 -7.72 10.05
C ALA A 132 -4.51 -8.35 9.97
N HIS A 133 -3.51 -7.58 9.56
CA HIS A 133 -2.10 -7.99 9.59
C HIS A 133 -1.57 -8.14 11.02
N CYS A 134 -1.86 -7.17 11.90
CA CYS A 134 -1.52 -7.23 13.32
C CYS A 134 -2.17 -8.44 14.01
N ASP A 135 -3.47 -8.66 13.81
CA ASP A 135 -4.23 -9.76 14.43
C ASP A 135 -3.68 -11.14 14.05
N LEU A 136 -3.04 -11.25 12.88
CA LEU A 136 -2.49 -12.49 12.36
C LEU A 136 -0.96 -12.59 12.51
N GLY A 137 -0.36 -11.72 13.34
CA GLY A 137 1.05 -11.79 13.72
C GLY A 137 2.03 -11.35 12.62
N ARG A 138 1.57 -10.58 11.63
CA ARG A 138 2.39 -10.01 10.55
C ARG A 138 2.21 -8.49 10.46
N PRO A 139 2.52 -7.73 11.53
CA PRO A 139 2.26 -6.29 11.59
C PRO A 139 2.91 -5.55 10.43
N LEU A 140 2.28 -4.44 10.04
CA LEU A 140 2.80 -3.50 9.06
C LEU A 140 3.47 -2.34 9.80
N ASP A 141 4.80 -2.32 9.78
CA ASP A 141 5.61 -1.38 10.55
C ASP A 141 5.95 -0.14 9.73
N LEU A 142 6.31 0.95 10.44
CA LEU A 142 6.75 2.19 9.79
C LEU A 142 7.90 1.92 8.82
N TYR A 143 7.80 2.55 7.67
CA TYR A 143 8.86 2.54 6.70
C TYR A 143 10.02 3.41 7.21
N ALA A 144 11.00 2.80 7.86
CA ALA A 144 12.31 3.40 7.99
C ALA A 144 13.03 3.19 6.66
N ALA A 145 13.09 4.23 5.83
CA ALA A 145 14.15 4.32 4.82
C ALA A 145 15.46 4.31 5.60
N GLY A 146 16.17 3.17 5.57
CA GLY A 146 17.54 3.11 6.05
C GLY A 146 18.44 4.06 5.27
#